data_AF-A0A9W7WXH2-F1
#
_entry.id   AF-A0A9W7WXH2-F1
#
_cell.length_a   1.000
_cell.length_b   1.000
_cell.length_c   1.000
_cell.angle_alpha   90.00
_cell.angle_beta   90.00
_cell.angle_gamma   90.00
#
_symmetry.space_group_name_H-M   'P 1'
#
loop_
_entity.id
_entity.type
_entity.pdbx_description
1 polymer ?
#
loop_
_entity_poly.entity_id
_entity_poly.type
_entity_poly.pdbx_seq_one_letter_code
_entity_poly.pdbx_strand_id
1 'polypeptide(L)'
;FKEGLGCLGLLPGMQKHPGLFKDVFIYEEKQLFAKDLAALFRAEVSPAGSNRRVVESRIICFWRDWLIEVEEGNTHPLTLKKILAFASGCTAIPRLGFPVERKLEFLHPQDNEHCFKAANSYELFREHMENGILQSPTFGVT
;
A
#
# COMPACT_ATOMS: atom_id res chain seq x y z
N PHE A 1 29.65 13.79 -6.90
CA PHE A 1 28.78 13.27 -5.81
C PHE A 1 29.09 13.93 -4.46
N LYS A 2 30.34 13.92 -3.95
CA LYS A 2 30.69 14.54 -2.66
C LYS A 2 30.39 16.05 -2.56
N GLU A 3 30.72 16.84 -3.58
CA GLU A 3 30.36 18.28 -3.61
C GLU A 3 28.85 18.50 -3.58
N GLY A 4 28.08 17.70 -4.33
CA GLY A 4 26.61 17.75 -4.31
C GLY A 4 26.01 17.45 -2.93
N LEU A 5 26.53 16.42 -2.24
CA LEU A 5 26.16 16.13 -0.85
C LEU A 5 26.61 17.22 0.13
N GLY A 6 27.66 17.96 -0.21
CA GLY A 6 28.15 19.10 0.57
C GLY A 6 27.26 20.34 0.46
N CYS A 7 26.61 20.55 -0.70
CA CYS A 7 25.84 21.76 -1.01
C CYS A 7 24.72 22.07 0.01
N LEU A 8 24.06 21.03 0.53
CA LEU A 8 22.98 21.15 1.53
C LEU A 8 23.42 20.70 2.94
N GLY A 9 24.72 20.56 3.19
CA GLY A 9 25.25 20.17 4.51
C GLY A 9 25.03 18.69 4.87
N LEU A 10 24.57 17.87 3.92
CA LEU A 10 24.32 16.45 4.15
C LEU A 10 25.62 15.67 4.43
N LEU A 11 26.71 15.96 3.69
CA LEU A 11 28.00 15.28 3.88
C LEU A 11 28.59 15.51 5.30
N PRO A 12 28.67 16.75 5.83
CA PRO A 12 29.03 16.99 7.23
C PRO A 12 28.13 16.24 8.23
N GLY A 13 26.82 16.22 7.99
CA GLY A 13 25.86 15.49 8.83
C GLY A 13 26.14 13.97 8.87
N MET A 14 26.40 13.38 7.71
CA MET A 14 26.75 11.96 7.57
C MET A 14 28.04 11.61 8.31
N GLN A 15 29.07 12.46 8.22
CA GLN A 15 30.35 12.24 8.90
C GLN A 15 30.22 12.38 10.42
N LYS A 16 29.40 13.32 10.89
CA LYS A 16 29.17 13.55 12.32
C LYS A 16 28.31 12.46 12.98
N HIS A 17 27.38 11.89 12.23
CA HIS A 17 26.41 10.92 12.75
C HIS A 17 26.30 9.66 11.86
N PRO A 18 27.40 8.93 11.60
CA PRO A 18 27.44 7.85 10.60
C PRO A 18 26.41 6.73 10.89
N GLY A 19 26.10 6.47 12.16
CA GLY A 19 25.09 5.49 12.55
C GLY A 19 23.68 5.82 12.06
N LEU A 20 23.25 7.09 12.13
CA LEU A 20 21.90 7.49 11.70
C LEU A 20 21.70 7.37 10.19
N PHE A 21 22.77 7.64 9.43
CA PHE A 21 22.74 7.60 7.98
C PHE A 21 22.97 6.20 7.42
N LYS A 22 23.56 5.30 8.21
CA LYS A 22 23.75 3.90 7.83
C LYS A 22 22.41 3.27 7.44
N ASP A 23 21.39 3.46 8.27
CA ASP A 23 20.07 2.90 8.02
C ASP A 23 19.45 3.52 6.78
N VAL A 24 19.60 4.82 6.55
CA VAL A 24 19.00 5.50 5.38
C VAL A 24 19.70 5.15 4.05
N PHE A 25 21.03 5.02 4.06
CA PHE A 25 21.85 4.91 2.83
C PHE A 25 22.27 3.49 2.48
N ILE A 26 22.26 2.56 3.42
CA ILE A 26 22.53 1.15 3.11
C ILE A 26 21.21 0.49 2.77
N TYR A 27 21.11 -0.12 1.59
CA TYR A 27 19.94 -0.91 1.23
C TYR A 27 19.94 -2.23 2.01
N GLU A 28 18.80 -2.56 2.60
CA GLU A 28 18.51 -3.87 3.19
C GLU A 28 17.12 -4.25 2.69
N GLU A 29 17.03 -5.37 2.00
CA GLU A 29 15.75 -5.84 1.50
C GLU A 29 14.92 -6.34 2.67
N LYS A 30 13.96 -5.51 3.11
CA LYS A 30 12.97 -5.94 4.09
C LYS A 30 11.87 -6.70 3.35
N GLN A 31 11.63 -7.94 3.76
CA GLN A 31 10.50 -8.71 3.29
C GLN A 31 9.20 -7.96 3.63
N LEU A 32 8.35 -7.81 2.62
CA LEU A 32 7.04 -7.18 2.74
C LEU A 32 6.03 -8.25 3.15
N PHE A 33 5.23 -7.98 4.17
CA PHE A 33 4.18 -8.85 4.66
C PHE A 33 2.79 -8.23 4.46
N ALA A 34 1.75 -9.06 4.45
CA ALA A 34 0.34 -8.66 4.36
C ALA A 34 -0.01 -7.62 5.44
N LYS A 35 0.46 -7.84 6.67
CA LYS A 35 0.26 -6.90 7.78
C LYS A 35 0.87 -5.52 7.53
N ASP A 36 1.98 -5.45 6.79
CA ASP A 36 2.65 -4.18 6.51
C ASP A 36 1.78 -3.35 5.54
N LEU A 37 1.23 -3.99 4.51
CA LEU A 37 0.28 -3.34 3.58
C LEU A 37 -1.06 -3.00 4.26
N ALA A 38 -1.56 -3.88 5.13
CA ALA A 38 -2.80 -3.63 5.86
C ALA A 38 -2.67 -2.42 6.81
N ALA A 39 -1.49 -2.20 7.39
CA ALA A 39 -1.20 -1.06 8.26
C ALA A 39 -0.81 0.21 7.47
N LEU A 40 -0.45 0.08 6.20
CA LEU A 40 0.03 1.19 5.38
C LEU A 40 -1.08 2.21 5.06
N PHE A 41 -2.32 1.76 4.95
CA PHE A 41 -3.48 2.57 4.58
C PHE A 41 -4.44 2.71 5.75
N ARG A 42 -4.76 3.96 6.12
CA ARG A 42 -5.85 4.27 7.04
C ARG A 42 -7.18 4.24 6.28
N ALA A 43 -8.06 3.32 6.62
CA ALA A 43 -9.40 3.29 6.05
C ALA A 43 -10.25 4.46 6.57
N GLU A 44 -10.80 5.27 5.67
CA GLU A 44 -11.74 6.34 5.98
C GLU A 44 -13.15 5.77 5.98
N VAL A 45 -13.78 5.74 7.15
CA VAL A 45 -15.00 4.96 7.38
C VAL A 45 -16.14 5.87 7.80
N SER A 46 -17.34 5.54 7.36
CA SER A 46 -18.58 6.20 7.74
C SER A 46 -18.85 6.10 9.25
N PRO A 47 -19.68 7.00 9.80
CA PRO A 47 -20.07 6.97 11.20
C PRO A 47 -20.61 5.61 11.66
N ALA A 48 -20.33 5.27 12.91
CA ALA A 48 -20.83 4.06 13.56
C ALA A 48 -22.37 3.98 13.49
N GLY A 49 -22.90 2.78 13.25
CA GLY A 49 -24.34 2.54 13.14
C GLY A 49 -24.97 2.84 11.77
N SER A 50 -24.21 3.39 10.82
CA SER A 50 -24.71 3.56 9.45
C SER A 50 -24.67 2.24 8.66
N ASN A 51 -25.60 2.08 7.70
CA ASN A 51 -25.56 0.95 6.77
C ASN A 51 -24.25 0.91 5.97
N ARG A 52 -23.68 2.08 5.64
CA ARG A 52 -22.39 2.21 4.96
C ARG A 52 -21.25 1.61 5.80
N ARG A 53 -21.22 1.90 7.10
CA ARG A 53 -20.19 1.37 8.01
C ARG A 53 -20.14 -0.15 8.04
N VAL A 54 -21.28 -0.82 7.99
CA VAL A 54 -21.35 -2.30 7.93
C VAL A 54 -20.67 -2.83 6.67
N VAL A 55 -20.98 -2.23 5.52
CA VAL A 55 -20.43 -2.61 4.22
C VAL A 55 -18.93 -2.34 4.15
N GLU A 56 -18.48 -1.15 4.56
CA GLU A 56 -17.07 -0.77 4.61
C GLU A 56 -16.25 -1.71 5.49
N SER A 57 -16.79 -2.08 6.65
CA SER A 57 -16.10 -2.98 7.58
C SER A 57 -15.90 -4.37 6.96
N ARG A 58 -16.88 -4.85 6.20
CA ARG A 58 -16.75 -6.10 5.44
C ARG A 58 -15.69 -5.99 4.34
N ILE A 59 -15.67 -4.89 3.58
CA ILE A 59 -14.64 -4.67 2.54
C ILE A 59 -13.24 -4.62 3.19
N ILE A 60 -13.08 -4.03 4.37
CA ILE A 60 -11.81 -4.03 5.11
C ILE A 60 -11.39 -5.46 5.49
N CYS A 61 -12.33 -6.31 5.88
CA CYS A 61 -12.05 -7.74 6.11
C CYS A 61 -11.59 -8.41 4.83
N PHE A 62 -12.34 -8.26 3.72
CA PHE A 62 -11.95 -8.81 2.42
C PHE A 62 -10.56 -8.36 1.97
N TRP A 63 -10.24 -7.07 2.14
CA TRP A 63 -8.91 -6.54 1.86
C TRP A 63 -7.81 -7.25 2.66
N ARG A 64 -8.02 -7.47 3.96
CA ARG A 64 -7.03 -8.14 4.83
C ARG A 64 -6.87 -9.61 4.48
N ASP A 65 -7.98 -10.31 4.26
CA ASP A 65 -7.98 -11.74 3.92
C ASP A 65 -7.29 -11.97 2.57
N TRP A 66 -7.59 -11.11 1.59
CA TRP A 66 -6.94 -11.16 0.28
C TRP A 66 -5.43 -10.89 0.34
N LEU A 67 -4.98 -9.92 1.15
CA LEU A 67 -3.54 -9.70 1.33
C LEU A 67 -2.82 -10.93 1.89
N ILE A 68 -3.47 -11.69 2.79
CA ILE A 68 -2.91 -12.93 3.33
C ILE A 68 -2.81 -13.99 2.23
N GLU A 69 -3.84 -14.15 1.39
CA GLU A 69 -3.78 -15.09 0.26
C GLU A 69 -2.67 -14.75 -0.74
N VAL A 70 -2.44 -13.46 -1.01
CA VAL A 70 -1.36 -12.99 -1.87
C VAL A 70 0.00 -13.29 -1.22
N GLU A 71 0.13 -13.13 0.10
CA GLU A 71 1.33 -13.50 0.86
C GLU A 71 1.62 -15.01 0.80
N GLU A 72 0.58 -15.85 0.90
CA GLU A 72 0.66 -17.31 0.81
C GLU A 72 0.97 -17.80 -0.62
N GLY A 73 0.86 -16.92 -1.63
CA GLY A 73 1.17 -17.22 -3.03
C GLY A 73 0.00 -17.79 -3.82
N ASN A 74 -1.22 -17.72 -3.31
CA ASN A 74 -2.42 -18.30 -3.93
C ASN A 74 -2.92 -17.50 -5.16
N THR A 75 -2.40 -16.29 -5.39
CA THR A 75 -2.88 -15.34 -6.41
C THR A 75 -1.85 -15.06 -7.52
N HIS A 76 -0.94 -16.00 -7.82
CA HIS A 76 0.11 -15.79 -8.83
C HIS A 76 -0.49 -15.39 -10.20
N PRO A 77 0.06 -14.38 -10.92
CA PRO A 77 1.35 -13.71 -10.73
C PRO A 77 1.30 -12.44 -9.86
N LEU A 78 0.21 -12.19 -9.14
CA LEU A 78 0.11 -11.05 -8.23
C LEU A 78 0.97 -11.28 -6.98
N THR A 79 1.66 -10.23 -6.52
CA THR A 79 2.51 -10.26 -5.32
C THR A 79 2.28 -8.99 -4.49
N LEU A 80 2.63 -9.03 -3.20
CA LEU A 80 2.53 -7.85 -2.34
C LEU A 80 3.34 -6.66 -2.88
N LYS A 81 4.48 -6.92 -3.54
CA LYS A 81 5.29 -5.87 -4.19
C LYS A 81 4.53 -5.18 -5.34
N LYS A 82 3.77 -5.94 -6.13
CA LYS A 82 2.93 -5.37 -7.20
C LYS A 82 1.79 -4.52 -6.63
N ILE A 83 1.17 -4.97 -5.54
CA ILE A 83 0.15 -4.20 -4.83
C ILE A 83 0.74 -2.89 -4.30
N LEU A 84 1.92 -2.94 -3.66
CA LEU A 84 2.60 -1.76 -3.16
C LEU A 84 2.94 -0.79 -4.31
N ALA A 85 3.49 -1.29 -5.41
CA ALA A 85 3.85 -0.47 -6.57
C ALA A 85 2.61 0.22 -7.17
N PHE A 86 1.52 -0.52 -7.34
CA PHE A 86 0.26 0.02 -7.83
C PHE A 86 -0.29 1.15 -6.94
N ALA A 87 -0.31 0.93 -5.61
CA ALA A 87 -0.96 1.86 -4.70
C ALA A 87 -0.06 3.03 -4.24
N SER A 88 1.26 2.89 -4.33
CA SER A 88 2.21 3.87 -3.78
C SER A 88 3.24 4.40 -4.77
N GLY A 89 3.40 3.71 -5.90
CA GLY A 89 4.48 3.91 -6.85
C GLY A 89 5.86 3.41 -6.42
N CYS A 90 5.96 2.79 -5.25
CA CYS A 90 7.22 2.29 -4.71
C CYS A 90 7.25 0.76 -4.72
N THR A 91 8.42 0.18 -4.93
CA THR A 91 8.64 -1.28 -4.85
C THR A 91 8.99 -1.76 -3.44
N ALA A 92 9.22 -0.82 -2.51
CA ALA A 92 9.44 -1.05 -1.09
C ALA A 92 8.89 0.12 -0.26
N ILE A 93 8.51 -0.15 1.00
CA ILE A 93 8.10 0.90 1.93
C ILE A 93 9.37 1.67 2.34
N PRO A 94 9.41 3.02 2.21
CA PRO A 94 10.58 3.79 2.61
C PRO A 94 10.88 3.60 4.10
N ARG A 95 12.17 3.66 4.48
CA ARG A 95 12.60 3.38 5.86
C ARG A 95 12.00 4.32 6.90
N LEU A 96 11.74 5.57 6.52
CA LEU A 96 11.08 6.56 7.36
C LEU A 96 9.54 6.51 7.22
N GLY A 97 9.01 5.50 6.54
CA GLY A 97 7.63 5.48 6.09
C GLY A 97 7.39 6.51 4.99
N PHE A 98 6.13 6.69 4.64
CA PHE A 98 5.74 7.68 3.66
C PHE A 98 5.42 9.02 4.34
N PRO A 99 5.74 10.15 3.69
CA PRO A 99 5.62 11.47 4.31
C PRO A 99 4.16 11.89 4.54
N VAL A 100 3.22 11.29 3.82
CA VAL A 100 1.79 11.57 3.91
C VAL A 100 1.06 10.27 4.24
N GLU A 101 0.12 10.35 5.18
CA GLU A 101 -0.77 9.23 5.52
C GLU A 101 -1.54 8.79 4.29
N ARG A 102 -1.45 7.50 3.95
CA ARG A 102 -2.24 6.94 2.85
C ARG A 102 -3.60 6.52 3.33
N LYS A 103 -4.60 6.76 2.49
CA LYS A 103 -6.00 6.51 2.80
C LYS A 103 -6.57 5.42 1.92
N LEU A 104 -7.48 4.65 2.49
CA LEU A 104 -8.37 3.75 1.76
C LEU A 104 -9.78 4.33 1.84
N GLU A 105 -10.31 4.73 0.69
CA GLU A 105 -11.63 5.37 0.56
C GLU A 105 -12.63 4.41 -0.07
N PHE A 106 -13.89 4.49 0.34
CA PHE A 106 -14.96 3.64 -0.17
C PHE A 106 -15.83 4.43 -1.15
N LEU A 107 -15.88 3.95 -2.39
CA LEU A 107 -16.79 4.48 -3.40
C LEU A 107 -18.16 3.83 -3.19
N HIS A 108 -19.18 4.64 -2.92
CA HIS A 108 -20.54 4.16 -2.64
C HIS A 108 -21.38 4.10 -3.94
N PRO A 109 -22.48 3.32 -3.97
CA PRO A 109 -23.30 3.13 -5.18
C PRO A 109 -23.88 4.41 -5.80
N GLN A 110 -23.95 5.53 -5.08
CA GLN A 110 -24.27 6.82 -5.70
C GLN A 110 -23.20 7.27 -6.71
N ASP A 111 -22.00 6.71 -6.63
CA ASP A 111 -20.81 7.06 -7.43
C ASP A 111 -20.45 5.96 -8.46
N ASN A 112 -20.75 4.68 -8.19
CA ASN A 112 -20.53 3.56 -9.13
C ASN A 112 -21.27 2.26 -8.71
N GLU A 113 -22.16 1.73 -9.57
CA GLU A 113 -22.93 0.49 -9.32
C GLU A 113 -22.06 -0.78 -9.24
N HIS A 114 -20.94 -0.82 -9.96
CA HIS A 114 -20.05 -2.00 -9.98
C HIS A 114 -19.31 -2.18 -8.65
N CYS A 115 -18.89 -1.09 -8.01
CA CYS A 115 -18.23 -1.11 -6.70
C CYS A 115 -19.13 -1.67 -5.58
N PHE A 116 -20.44 -1.47 -5.68
CA PHE A 116 -21.39 -1.95 -4.66
C PHE A 116 -21.62 -3.47 -4.71
N LYS A 117 -21.54 -4.09 -5.89
CA LYS A 117 -21.67 -5.54 -6.02
C LYS A 117 -20.47 -6.26 -5.40
N ALA A 118 -19.26 -5.74 -5.61
CA ALA A 118 -18.03 -6.27 -5.01
C ALA A 118 -18.06 -6.25 -3.47
N ALA A 119 -18.81 -5.33 -2.87
CA ALA A 119 -18.96 -5.25 -1.42
C ALA A 119 -19.75 -6.42 -0.77
N ASN A 120 -20.40 -7.25 -1.58
CA ASN A 120 -21.24 -8.36 -1.11
C ASN A 120 -20.67 -9.75 -1.41
N SER A 121 -19.61 -9.86 -2.20
CA SER A 121 -18.95 -11.13 -2.52
C SER A 121 -17.45 -10.95 -2.46
N TYR A 122 -16.80 -11.84 -1.72
CA TYR A 122 -15.36 -11.85 -1.61
C TYR A 122 -14.69 -12.19 -2.94
N GLU A 123 -15.29 -13.11 -3.69
CA GLU A 123 -14.81 -13.53 -5.02
C GLU A 123 -14.84 -12.36 -6.00
N LEU A 124 -15.93 -11.59 -6.01
CA LEU A 124 -16.04 -10.42 -6.87
C LEU A 124 -15.08 -9.30 -6.44
N PHE A 125 -14.90 -9.10 -5.13
CA PHE A 125 -13.87 -8.19 -4.60
C PHE A 125 -12.47 -8.60 -5.09
N ARG A 126 -12.10 -9.87 -4.91
CA ARG A 126 -10.80 -10.42 -5.32
C ARG A 126 -10.57 -10.21 -6.81
N GLU A 127 -11.53 -10.60 -7.64
CA GLU A 127 -11.45 -10.46 -9.10
C GLU A 127 -11.22 -9.00 -9.52
N HIS A 128 -11.93 -8.04 -8.94
CA HIS A 128 -11.77 -6.62 -9.27
C HIS A 128 -10.38 -6.10 -8.88
N MET A 129 -9.89 -6.49 -7.69
CA MET A 129 -8.57 -6.09 -7.20
C MET A 129 -7.45 -6.65 -8.09
N GLU A 130 -7.52 -7.94 -8.42
CA GLU A 130 -6.53 -8.60 -9.28
C GLU A 130 -6.52 -8.01 -10.69
N ASN A 131 -7.69 -7.84 -11.30
CA ASN A 131 -7.80 -7.26 -12.64
C ASN A 131 -7.29 -5.83 -12.69
N GLY A 132 -7.67 -4.99 -11.72
CA GLY A 132 -7.25 -3.59 -11.67
C GLY A 132 -5.73 -3.43 -11.61
N ILE A 133 -5.05 -4.29 -10.84
CA ILE A 133 -3.60 -4.23 -10.68
C ILE A 133 -2.88 -4.85 -11.88
N LEU A 134 -3.30 -6.03 -12.33
CA LEU A 134 -2.63 -6.76 -13.41
C LEU A 134 -2.77 -6.07 -14.78
N GLN A 135 -3.88 -5.35 -15.00
CA GLN A 135 -4.10 -4.55 -16.21
C GLN A 135 -3.38 -3.20 -16.19
N SER A 136 -2.77 -2.82 -15.06
CA SER A 136 -2.09 -1.53 -14.87
C SER A 136 -0.60 -1.69 -14.56
N PRO A 137 0.18 -2.44 -15.36
CA PRO A 137 1.55 -2.85 -14.99
C PRO A 137 2.55 -1.69 -14.87
N THR A 138 2.26 -0.53 -15.47
CA THR A 138 3.11 0.68 -15.42
C THR A 138 2.61 1.72 -14.42
N PHE A 139 1.47 1.50 -13.77
CA PHE A 139 0.90 2.49 -12.86
C PHE A 139 1.74 2.58 -11.59
N GLY A 140 2.20 3.79 -11.27
CA GLY A 140 2.99 4.10 -10.08
C GLY A 140 4.51 3.89 -10.22
N VAL A 141 5.01 3.09 -11.17
CA VAL A 141 6.45 2.85 -11.28
C VAL A 141 7.14 4.04 -11.97
N THR A 142 7.84 4.87 -11.20
CA THR A 142 8.75 5.93 -11.71
C THR A 142 10.20 5.50 -11.67
#